data_AF-A0A6G2D6M8-F1
#
_entry.id   AF-A0A6G2D6M8-F1
#
_cell.length_a   1.000
_cell.length_b   1.000
_cell.length_c   1.000
_cell.angle_alpha   90.00
_cell.angle_beta   90.00
_cell.angle_gamma   90.00
#
_symmetry.space_group_name_H-M   'P 1'
#
loop_
_entity.id
_entity.type
_entity.pdbx_description
1 polymer ?
#
loop_
_entity_poly.entity_id
_entity_poly.type
_entity_poly.pdbx_seq_one_letter_code
_entity_poly.pdbx_strand_id
1 'polypeptide(L)'
;SQLFANLADIFFRVTIIANIYIISKSVIATSLVPILIGISSFVASLLVPLVTKRLALNRVLSLSQFGKTIILAILVGMFTVMQSVAPLVTYLFVVAISILDG
;
A
#
# COMPACT_ATOMS: atom_id res chain seq x y z
N SER A 1 5.21 -9.03 -15.81
CA SER A 1 5.75 -7.68 -16.07
C SER A 1 5.80 -6.89 -14.77
N GLN A 2 6.95 -6.92 -14.08
CA GLN A 2 7.18 -6.14 -12.84
C GLN A 2 6.94 -4.63 -13.04
N LEU A 3 7.22 -4.11 -14.25
CA LEU A 3 6.91 -2.74 -14.65
C LEU A 3 5.43 -2.36 -14.46
N PHE A 4 4.50 -3.26 -14.80
CA PHE A 4 3.06 -3.00 -14.67
C PHE A 4 2.64 -2.97 -13.19
N ALA A 5 3.21 -3.85 -12.36
CA ALA A 5 2.97 -3.87 -10.92
C ALA A 5 3.50 -2.60 -10.24
N ASN A 6 4.70 -2.15 -10.62
CA ASN A 6 5.29 -0.91 -10.10
C ASN A 6 4.49 0.33 -10.54
N LEU A 7 4.01 0.37 -11.78
CA LEU A 7 3.11 1.43 -12.23
C LEU A 7 1.81 1.45 -11.42
N ALA A 8 1.19 0.29 -11.20
CA ALA A 8 -0.03 0.18 -10.39
C ALA A 8 0.21 0.66 -8.95
N ASP A 9 1.37 0.37 -8.36
CA ASP A 9 1.73 0.86 -7.02
C ASP A 9 1.85 2.39 -6.97
N ILE A 10 2.52 2.98 -7.97
CA ILE A 10 2.66 4.44 -8.07
C ILE A 10 1.29 5.10 -8.22
N PHE A 11 0.45 4.59 -9.13
CA PHE A 11 -0.91 5.08 -9.31
C PHE A 11 -1.72 4.98 -8.02
N PHE A 12 -1.66 3.84 -7.34
CA PHE A 12 -2.35 3.63 -6.08
C PHE A 12 -1.98 4.69 -5.03
N ARG A 13 -0.68 4.92 -4.80
CA ARG A 13 -0.21 5.92 -3.83
C ARG A 13 -0.69 7.33 -4.18
N VAL A 14 -0.61 7.71 -5.45
CA VAL A 14 -1.05 9.03 -5.93
C VAL A 14 -2.56 9.19 -5.78
N THR A 15 -3.35 8.18 -6.12
CA THR A 15 -4.82 8.21 -5.96
C THR A 15 -5.23 8.34 -4.51
N ILE A 16 -4.59 7.61 -3.58
CA ILE A 16 -4.86 7.71 -2.14
C ILE A 16 -4.61 9.14 -1.64
N ILE A 17 -3.46 9.73 -1.99
CA ILE A 17 -3.09 11.09 -1.59
C ILE A 17 -4.14 12.09 -2.10
N ALA A 18 -4.54 11.98 -3.37
CA ALA A 18 -5.56 12.84 -3.96
C ALA A 18 -6.93 12.67 -3.26
N ASN A 19 -7.32 11.44 -2.93
CA ASN A 19 -8.61 11.16 -2.30
C ASN A 19 -8.69 11.73 -0.86
N ILE A 20 -7.61 11.55 -0.09
CA ILE A 20 -7.50 12.12 1.25
C ILE A 20 -7.54 13.65 1.19
N TYR A 21 -6.93 14.27 0.18
CA TYR A 21 -7.04 15.71 -0.02
C TYR A 21 -8.49 16.16 -0.26
N ILE A 22 -9.21 15.47 -1.15
CA ILE A 22 -10.58 15.82 -1.53
C ILE A 22 -11.53 15.72 -0.33
N ILE A 23 -11.39 14.67 0.49
CA ILE A 23 -12.25 14.43 1.66
C ILE A 23 -11.86 15.36 2.82
N SER A 24 -10.57 15.41 3.17
CA SER A 24 -10.12 16.13 4.37
C SER A 24 -9.96 17.64 4.14
N LYS A 25 -9.79 18.08 2.88
CA LYS A 25 -9.37 19.44 2.48
C LYS A 25 -8.14 19.98 3.24
N SER A 26 -7.31 19.08 3.79
CA SER A 26 -6.18 19.42 4.64
C SER A 26 -4.89 18.88 4.03
N VAL A 27 -3.93 19.79 3.84
CA VAL A 27 -2.58 19.46 3.37
C VAL A 27 -1.82 18.63 4.41
N ILE A 28 -2.14 18.83 5.70
CA ILE A 28 -1.52 18.07 6.81
C ILE A 28 -1.98 16.61 6.79
N ALA A 29 -3.27 16.36 6.51
CA ALA A 29 -3.78 14.99 6.41
C ALA A 29 -3.15 14.25 5.21
N THR A 30 -2.93 14.94 4.09
CA THR A 30 -2.28 14.33 2.93
C THR A 30 -0.81 14.02 3.12
N SER A 31 -0.06 14.86 3.86
CA SER A 31 1.37 14.62 4.09
C SER A 31 1.62 13.48 5.08
N LEU A 32 0.64 13.11 5.90
CA LEU A 32 0.72 11.92 6.74
C LEU A 32 0.75 10.61 5.94
N VAL A 33 0.17 10.59 4.73
CA VAL A 33 0.17 9.40 3.86
C VAL A 33 1.60 8.94 3.51
N PRO A 34 2.46 9.77 2.89
CA PRO A 34 3.84 9.35 2.60
C PRO A 34 4.67 9.11 3.86
N ILE A 35 4.38 9.79 4.99
CA ILE A 35 5.07 9.54 6.27
C ILE A 35 4.75 8.13 6.79
N LEU A 36 3.48 7.75 6.80
CA LEU A 36 3.03 6.41 7.21
C LEU A 36 3.59 5.31 6.31
N ILE A 37 3.62 5.55 4.99
CA ILE A 37 4.26 4.66 4.01
C ILE A 37 5.76 4.53 4.33
N GLY A 38 6.45 5.64 4.56
CA GLY A 38 7.86 5.65 4.91
C GLY A 38 8.16 4.82 6.16
N ILE A 39 7.42 5.03 7.25
CA ILE A 39 7.59 4.28 8.51
C ILE A 39 7.31 2.78 8.29
N SER A 40 6.23 2.46 7.57
CA SER A 40 5.85 1.06 7.29
C SER A 40 6.92 0.35 6.46
N SER A 41 7.43 1.00 5.41
CA SER A 41 8.52 0.47 4.58
C SER A 41 9.84 0.35 5.34
N PHE A 42 10.11 1.24 6.30
CA PHE A 42 11.30 1.17 7.13
C PHE A 42 11.26 -0.06 8.03
N VAL A 43 10.14 -0.29 8.72
CA VAL A 43 9.95 -1.49 9.55
C VAL A 43 10.04 -2.77 8.72
N ALA A 44 9.43 -2.78 7.54
CA ALA A 44 9.47 -3.91 6.63
C ALA A 44 10.90 -4.19 6.12
N SER A 45 11.68 -3.15 5.80
CA SER A 45 13.08 -3.27 5.38
C SER A 45 14.00 -3.82 6.48
N LEU A 46 13.65 -3.64 7.76
CA LEU A 46 14.33 -4.28 8.88
C LEU A 46 13.98 -5.78 8.99
N LEU A 47 12.76 -6.16 8.59
CA LEU A 47 12.28 -7.54 8.61
C LEU A 47 12.78 -8.35 7.40
N VAL A 48 13.00 -7.73 6.24
CA VAL A 48 13.53 -8.39 5.03
C VAL A 48 14.81 -9.19 5.27
N PRO A 49 15.88 -8.66 5.87
CA PRO A 49 17.10 -9.43 6.10
C PRO A 49 16.89 -10.60 7.08
N LEU A 50 15.90 -10.52 8.00
CA LEU A 50 15.53 -11.63 8.88
C LEU A 50 14.80 -12.75 8.12
N VAL A 51 13.91 -12.41 7.19
CA VAL A 51 13.11 -13.37 6.41
C VAL A 51 13.95 -14.00 5.29
N THR A 52 14.81 -13.21 4.64
CA THR A 52 15.68 -13.65 3.54
C THR A 52 16.72 -14.68 3.99
N LYS A 53 17.07 -14.72 5.29
CA LYS A 53 17.91 -15.79 5.87
C LYS A 53 17.25 -17.16 5.86
N ARG A 54 15.91 -17.26 5.75
CA ARG A 54 15.17 -18.54 5.79
C ARG A 54 14.49 -18.92 4.48
N LEU A 55 14.23 -17.98 3.58
CA LEU A 55 13.48 -18.19 2.35
C LEU A 55 14.13 -17.48 1.15
N ALA A 56 14.18 -18.16 0.00
CA ALA A 56 14.69 -17.58 -1.24
C ALA A 56 13.90 -16.32 -1.61
N LEU A 57 14.62 -15.21 -1.86
CA LEU A 57 14.08 -13.88 -2.10
C LEU A 57 12.92 -13.86 -3.14
N ASN A 58 13.04 -14.66 -4.21
CA ASN A 58 12.01 -14.78 -5.25
C ASN A 58 10.67 -15.32 -4.75
N ARG A 59 10.67 -16.23 -3.76
CA ARG A 59 9.43 -16.76 -3.16
C ARG A 59 8.76 -15.72 -2.27
N VAL A 60 9.55 -14.95 -1.52
CA VAL A 60 9.06 -13.87 -0.66
C VAL A 60 8.44 -12.75 -1.51
N LEU A 61 9.15 -12.31 -2.55
CA LEU A 61 8.66 -11.33 -3.52
C LEU A 61 7.39 -11.79 -4.24
N SER A 62 7.33 -13.06 -4.67
CA SER A 62 6.13 -13.61 -5.31
C SER A 62 4.94 -13.64 -4.37
N LEU A 63 5.14 -13.97 -3.09
CA LEU A 63 4.06 -14.04 -2.10
C LEU A 63 3.55 -12.64 -1.74
N SER A 64 4.47 -11.69 -1.59
CA SER A 64 4.15 -10.31 -1.26
C SER A 64 3.37 -9.62 -2.38
N GLN A 65 3.81 -9.81 -3.63
CA GLN A 65 3.13 -9.30 -4.83
C GLN A 65 1.73 -9.92 -5.01
N PHE A 66 1.58 -11.21 -4.71
CA PHE A 66 0.29 -11.89 -4.80
C PHE A 66 -0.71 -11.35 -3.76
N GLY A 67 -0.28 -11.20 -2.50
CA GLY A 67 -1.12 -10.61 -1.45
C GLY A 67 -1.48 -9.16 -1.77
N LYS A 68 -0.55 -8.39 -2.35
CA LYS A 68 -0.78 -7.00 -2.75
C LYS A 68 -1.89 -6.89 -3.79
N THR A 69 -1.87 -7.79 -4.78
CA THR A 69 -2.86 -7.85 -5.86
C THR A 69 -4.26 -8.15 -5.31
N ILE A 70 -4.36 -9.08 -4.35
CA ILE A 70 -5.63 -9.42 -3.69
C ILE A 70 -6.16 -8.23 -2.89
N ILE A 71 -5.31 -7.58 -2.09
CA ILE A 71 -5.69 -6.44 -1.26
C ILE A 71 -6.14 -5.24 -2.12
N LEU A 72 -5.43 -4.97 -3.23
CA LEU A 72 -5.82 -3.96 -4.21
C LEU A 72 -7.15 -4.28 -4.88
N ALA A 73 -7.38 -5.54 -5.29
CA ALA A 73 -8.64 -5.95 -5.90
C ALA A 73 -9.83 -5.77 -4.94
N ILE A 74 -9.64 -6.09 -3.66
CA ILE A 74 -10.66 -5.87 -2.61
C ILE A 74 -10.94 -4.38 -2.43
N LEU A 75 -9.91 -3.54 -2.37
CA LEU A 75 -10.09 -2.09 -2.19
C LEU A 75 -10.82 -1.47 -3.40
N VAL A 76 -10.45 -1.85 -4.63
CA VAL A 76 -11.12 -1.40 -5.85
C VAL A 76 -12.58 -1.87 -5.85
N GLY A 77 -12.85 -3.11 -5.47
CA GLY A 77 -14.23 -3.62 -5.32
C GLY A 77 -15.04 -2.87 -4.26
N MET A 78 -14.43 -2.48 -3.14
CA MET A 78 -15.09 -1.64 -2.14
C MET A 78 -15.36 -0.24 -2.65
N PHE A 79 -14.44 0.34 -3.43
CA PHE A 79 -14.61 1.66 -4.02
C PHE A 79 -15.75 1.70 -5.05
N THR A 80 -15.92 0.65 -5.85
CA THR A 80 -17.01 0.56 -6.85
C THR A 80 -18.38 0.32 -6.21
N VAL A 81 -18.45 -0.41 -5.10
CA VAL A 81 -19.73 -0.73 -4.43
C VAL A 81 -20.18 0.36 -3.46
N MET A 82 -19.27 0.96 -2.69
CA MET A 82 -19.66 1.84 -1.58
C MET A 82 -19.62 3.34 -1.90
N GLN A 83 -19.05 3.76 -3.04
CA GLN A 83 -18.83 5.16 -3.48
C GLN A 83 -18.06 6.10 -2.51
N SER A 84 -18.08 5.83 -1.21
CA SER A 84 -17.37 6.53 -0.16
C SER A 84 -16.84 5.51 0.84
N VAL A 85 -15.52 5.33 0.85
CA VAL A 85 -14.82 4.51 1.83
C VAL A 85 -14.30 5.45 2.92
N ALA A 86 -14.57 5.12 4.19
CA ALA A 86 -14.12 5.94 5.31
C ALA A 86 -12.60 6.13 5.28
N PRO A 87 -12.06 7.33 5.54
CA PRO A 87 -10.62 7.62 5.47
C PRO A 87 -9.76 6.67 6.30
N LEU A 88 -10.28 6.23 7.46
CA LEU A 88 -9.61 5.31 8.37
C LEU A 88 -9.39 3.92 7.77
N VAL A 89 -10.35 3.42 6.98
CA VAL A 89 -10.23 2.16 6.24
C VAL A 89 -9.16 2.30 5.16
N THR A 90 -9.17 3.42 4.43
CA THR A 90 -8.16 3.73 3.42
C THR A 90 -6.74 3.75 4.00
N TYR A 91 -6.53 4.34 5.18
CA TYR A 91 -5.24 4.32 5.87
C TYR A 91 -4.78 2.91 6.25
N LEU A 92 -5.68 2.07 6.78
CA LEU A 92 -5.37 0.68 7.13
C LEU A 92 -4.90 -0.13 5.91
N PHE A 93 -5.56 0.04 4.77
CA PHE A 93 -5.17 -0.61 3.52
C PHE A 93 -3.81 -0.13 3.02
N VAL A 94 -3.52 1.17 3.10
CA VAL A 94 -2.22 1.74 2.70
C VAL A 94 -1.09 1.18 3.57
N VAL A 95 -1.29 1.10 4.87
CA VAL A 95 -0.30 0.52 5.81
C VAL A 95 -0.09 -0.96 5.51
N ALA A 96 -1.17 -1.74 5.34
CA ALA A 96 -1.09 -3.16 5.02
C ALA A 96 -0.34 -3.41 3.69
N ILE A 97 -0.66 -2.64 2.65
CA ILE A 97 0.02 -2.71 1.34
C ILE A 97 1.49 -2.32 1.47
N SER A 98 1.79 -1.27 2.22
CA SER A 98 3.16 -0.78 2.39
C SER A 98 4.05 -1.73 3.21
N ILE A 99 3.48 -2.45 4.19
CA ILE A 99 4.19 -3.50 4.95
C ILE A 99 4.47 -4.70 4.04
N LEU A 100 3.55 -5.03 3.14
CA LEU A 100 3.71 -6.14 2.21
C LEU A 100 4.71 -5.84 1.07
N ASP A 101 5.05 -4.58 0.87
CA ASP A 101 5.95 -4.11 -0.19
C ASP A 101 7.41 -4.01 0.24
N GLY A 102 7.65 -3.75 1.53
CA GLY A 102 8.98 -3.56 2.09
C GLY A 102 9.56 -4.80 2.73
#